data_AF-A0A936Q562-F1
#
_entry.id   AF-A0A936Q562-F1
#
_cell.length_a   1.000
_cell.length_b   1.000
_cell.length_c   1.000
_cell.angle_alpha   90.00
_cell.angle_beta   90.00
_cell.angle_gamma   90.00
#
_symmetry.space_group_name_H-M   'P 1'
#
loop_
_entity.id
_entity.type
_entity.pdbx_description
1 polymer ?
#
loop_
_entity_poly.entity_id
_entity_poly.type
_entity_poly.pdbx_seq_one_letter_code
_entity_poly.pdbx_strand_id
1 'polypeptide(L)'
;MKKTTTAIVATLAALALGSSALATMELQKEYKAKDAKANCASCHTEKMPKKDKADLNDLGKKVKDAKGADGKIDWTKVPAPAAK
;
A
#
# COMPACT_ATOMS: atom_id res chain seq x y z
N MET A 1 20.01 -9.52 -27.99
CA MET A 1 18.72 -9.17 -27.35
C MET A 1 18.40 -9.93 -26.04
N LYS A 2 19.28 -10.78 -25.49
CA LYS A 2 18.95 -11.60 -24.29
C LYS A 2 19.09 -10.88 -22.93
N LYS A 3 19.76 -9.73 -22.88
CA LYS A 3 20.04 -9.01 -21.61
C LYS A 3 18.94 -8.03 -21.19
N THR A 4 18.08 -7.62 -22.13
CA THR A 4 17.01 -6.64 -21.87
C THR A 4 15.79 -7.29 -21.24
N THR A 5 15.53 -8.57 -21.54
CA THR A 5 14.36 -9.30 -21.04
C THR A 5 14.43 -9.58 -19.54
N THR A 6 15.63 -9.85 -19.00
CA THR A 6 15.82 -10.15 -17.57
C THR A 6 15.58 -8.93 -16.68
N ALA A 7 15.96 -7.74 -17.15
CA ALA A 7 15.73 -6.51 -16.41
C ALA A 7 14.22 -6.21 -16.26
N ILE A 8 13.44 -6.44 -17.32
CA ILE A 8 11.99 -6.16 -17.35
C ILE A 8 11.22 -7.13 -16.43
N VAL A 9 11.62 -8.41 -16.39
CA VAL A 9 10.98 -9.42 -15.52
C VAL A 9 11.23 -9.12 -14.04
N ALA A 10 12.42 -8.62 -13.69
CA ALA A 10 12.74 -8.25 -12.30
C ALA A 10 11.90 -7.05 -11.82
N THR A 11 11.65 -6.05 -12.67
CA THR A 11 10.79 -4.90 -12.32
C THR A 11 9.32 -5.32 -12.15
N LEU A 12 8.83 -6.23 -13.00
CA LEU A 12 7.45 -6.73 -12.91
C LEU A 12 7.20 -7.59 -11.66
N ALA A 13 8.19 -8.39 -11.23
CA ALA A 13 8.07 -9.19 -10.01
C ALA A 13 8.00 -8.32 -8.74
N ALA A 14 8.72 -7.19 -8.70
CA ALA A 14 8.66 -6.25 -7.59
C ALA A 14 7.30 -5.52 -7.50
N LEU A 15 6.65 -5.27 -8.64
CA LEU A 15 5.33 -4.63 -8.71
C LEU A 15 4.19 -5.54 -8.21
N ALA A 16 4.30 -6.85 -8.42
CA ALA A 16 3.30 -7.84 -7.98
C ALA A 16 3.31 -8.09 -6.46
N LEU A 17 4.46 -7.94 -5.80
CA LEU A 17 4.61 -8.06 -4.33
C LEU A 17 4.16 -6.81 -3.57
N GLY A 18 4.03 -5.66 -4.25
CA GLY A 18 3.74 -4.38 -3.61
C GLY A 18 2.31 -4.22 -3.09
N SER A 19 1.34 -4.98 -3.61
CA SER A 19 -0.08 -4.86 -3.26
C SER A 19 -0.41 -5.53 -1.92
N SER A 20 0.15 -6.72 -1.67
CA SER A 20 -0.01 -7.47 -0.42
C SER A 20 0.95 -7.00 0.67
N ALA A 21 2.08 -6.39 0.30
CA ALA A 21 3.04 -5.81 1.26
C ALA A 21 2.55 -4.51 1.93
N LEU A 22 1.41 -3.95 1.51
CA LEU A 22 0.77 -2.80 2.18
C LEU A 22 -0.16 -3.25 3.31
N ALA A 23 -0.83 -4.41 3.19
CA ALA A 23 -1.81 -4.89 4.15
C ALA A 23 -1.18 -5.56 5.39
N THR A 24 -0.24 -4.88 6.05
CA THR A 24 0.38 -5.35 7.30
C THR A 24 -0.36 -4.78 8.52
N MET A 25 -0.36 -5.54 9.62
CA MET A 25 -0.95 -5.08 10.89
C MET A 25 -0.21 -3.87 11.46
N GLU A 26 1.10 -3.74 11.22
CA GLU A 26 1.88 -2.58 11.64
C GLU A 26 1.41 -1.31 10.93
N LEU A 27 1.21 -1.36 9.60
CA LEU A 27 0.67 -0.22 8.86
C LEU A 27 -0.72 0.20 9.38
N GLN A 28 -1.56 -0.78 9.70
CA GLN A 28 -2.87 -0.51 10.30
C GLN A 28 -2.73 0.22 11.65
N LYS A 29 -1.77 -0.17 12.50
CA LYS A 29 -1.52 0.50 13.79
C LYS A 29 -1.01 1.93 13.58
N GLU A 30 -0.05 2.12 12.67
CA GLU A 30 0.50 3.44 12.34
C GLU A 30 -0.60 4.39 11.84
N TYR A 31 -1.48 3.90 10.96
CA TYR A 31 -2.59 4.70 10.46
C TYR A 31 -3.67 4.91 11.53
N LYS A 32 -3.95 3.92 12.39
CA LYS A 32 -4.87 4.08 13.52
C LYS A 32 -4.43 5.13 14.54
N ALA A 33 -3.13 5.33 14.70
CA ALA A 33 -2.60 6.41 15.54
C ALA A 33 -2.95 7.80 14.99
N LYS A 34 -3.24 7.91 13.68
CA LYS A 34 -3.68 9.15 13.01
C LYS A 34 -5.21 9.23 12.91
N ASP A 35 -5.87 8.09 12.69
CA ASP A 35 -7.32 7.94 12.62
C ASP A 35 -7.77 6.71 13.40
N ALA A 36 -8.25 6.91 14.63
CA ALA A 36 -8.70 5.82 15.49
C ALA A 36 -9.86 4.99 14.88
N LYS A 37 -10.62 5.55 13.94
CA LYS A 37 -11.72 4.87 13.24
C LYS A 37 -11.25 4.09 12.01
N ALA A 38 -9.95 4.13 11.68
CA ALA A 38 -9.42 3.49 10.52
C ALA A 38 -9.60 1.96 10.54
N ASN A 39 -10.00 1.43 9.38
CA ASN A 39 -10.21 0.00 9.16
C ASN A 39 -9.73 -0.38 7.74
N CYS A 40 -9.89 -1.64 7.34
CA CYS A 40 -9.40 -2.11 6.03
C CYS A 40 -9.98 -1.29 4.87
N ALA A 41 -11.24 -0.85 4.96
CA ALA A 41 -11.89 -0.01 3.95
C ALA A 41 -11.35 1.44 3.93
N SER A 42 -10.51 1.83 4.90
CA SER A 42 -9.82 3.12 4.83
C SER A 42 -8.83 3.15 3.67
N CYS A 43 -8.12 2.05 3.39
CA CYS A 43 -7.14 1.98 2.30
C CYS A 43 -7.59 1.09 1.12
N HIS A 44 -8.52 0.17 1.34
CA HIS A 44 -9.02 -0.73 0.31
C HIS A 44 -10.41 -0.31 -0.18
N THR A 45 -10.74 -0.71 -1.41
CA THR A 45 -12.09 -0.57 -1.95
C THR A 45 -13.06 -1.55 -1.29
N GLU A 46 -12.57 -2.74 -0.93
CA GLU A 46 -13.33 -3.75 -0.21
C GLU A 46 -13.13 -3.67 1.31
N LYS A 47 -14.18 -4.00 2.07
CA LYS A 47 -14.15 -4.00 3.54
C LYS A 47 -13.24 -5.09 4.13
N MET A 48 -13.02 -6.18 3.39
CA MET A 48 -12.18 -7.29 3.81
C MET A 48 -11.55 -7.96 2.58
N PRO A 49 -10.52 -7.33 1.98
CA PRO A 49 -9.88 -7.85 0.78
C PRO A 49 -9.27 -9.23 1.02
N LYS A 50 -9.39 -10.12 0.03
CA LYS A 50 -8.63 -11.38 0.03
C LYS A 50 -7.15 -11.07 -0.24
N LYS A 51 -6.24 -11.95 0.18
CA LYS A 51 -4.78 -11.76 0.04
C LYS A 51 -4.33 -11.44 -1.40
N ASP A 52 -5.07 -11.93 -2.39
CA ASP A 52 -4.78 -11.76 -3.82
C ASP A 52 -5.64 -10.68 -4.50
N LYS A 53 -6.61 -10.11 -3.77
CA LYS A 53 -7.52 -9.06 -4.24
C LYS A 53 -7.58 -7.94 -3.22
N ALA A 54 -6.53 -7.13 -3.21
CA ALA A 54 -6.39 -5.98 -2.35
C ALA A 54 -6.40 -4.70 -3.19
N ASP A 55 -7.51 -4.48 -3.90
CA ASP A 55 -7.68 -3.23 -4.66
C ASP A 55 -7.61 -2.05 -3.70
N LEU A 56 -6.82 -1.05 -4.09
CA LEU A 56 -6.55 0.14 -3.30
C LEU A 56 -7.45 1.27 -3.77
N ASN A 57 -8.10 1.94 -2.80
CA ASN A 57 -8.77 3.21 -3.05
C ASN A 57 -7.73 4.34 -3.18
N ASP A 58 -8.17 5.59 -3.37
CA ASP A 58 -7.26 6.72 -3.58
C ASP A 58 -6.30 6.95 -2.40
N LEU A 59 -6.74 6.72 -1.16
CA LEU A 59 -5.86 6.79 0.01
C LEU A 59 -4.84 5.64 -0.03
N GLY A 60 -5.30 4.42 -0.27
CA GLY A 60 -4.42 3.25 -0.37
C GLY A 60 -3.34 3.40 -1.44
N LYS A 61 -3.67 4.02 -2.58
CA LYS A 61 -2.70 4.35 -3.63
C LYS A 61 -1.65 5.36 -3.14
N LYS A 62 -2.08 6.44 -2.48
CA LYS A 62 -1.14 7.42 -1.89
C LYS A 62 -0.23 6.81 -0.83
N VAL A 63 -0.77 5.92 0.02
CA VAL A 63 0.02 5.19 1.01
C VAL A 63 1.03 4.26 0.33
N LYS A 64 0.64 3.60 -0.77
CA LYS A 64 1.55 2.79 -1.59
C LYS A 64 2.67 3.63 -2.20
N ASP A 65 2.34 4.79 -2.75
CA ASP A 65 3.31 5.70 -3.38
C ASP A 65 4.24 6.37 -2.35
N ALA A 66 3.77 6.52 -1.11
CA ALA A 66 4.56 7.00 0.01
C ALA A 66 5.47 5.93 0.64
N LYS A 67 5.39 4.67 0.18
CA LYS A 67 6.25 3.60 0.67
C LYS A 67 7.67 3.75 0.14
N GLY A 68 8.61 4.01 1.04
CA GLY A 68 10.03 4.09 0.74
C GLY A 68 10.62 2.74 0.34
N ALA A 69 11.82 2.77 -0.24
CA ALA A 69 12.58 1.56 -0.57
C ALA A 69 12.93 0.70 0.67
N ASP A 70 12.92 1.30 1.86
CA ASP A 70 13.08 0.63 3.15
C ASP A 70 11.79 -0.03 3.67
N GLY A 71 10.69 0.11 2.93
CA GLY A 71 9.38 -0.45 3.26
C GLY A 71 8.56 0.38 4.24
N LYS A 72 9.05 1.54 4.70
CA LYS A 72 8.32 2.42 5.62
C LYS A 72 7.45 3.40 4.85
N ILE A 73 6.38 3.88 5.48
CA ILE A 73 5.51 4.89 4.89
C ILE A 73 5.95 6.28 5.30
N ASP A 74 6.19 7.13 4.31
CA ASP A 74 6.36 8.56 4.50
C ASP A 74 4.98 9.22 4.69
N TRP A 75 4.52 9.23 5.93
CA TRP A 75 3.22 9.82 6.29
C TRP A 75 3.11 11.32 6.03
N THR A 76 4.20 12.02 5.72
CA THR A 76 4.14 13.44 5.30
C THR A 76 3.62 13.60 3.87
N LYS A 77 3.68 12.54 3.06
CA LYS A 77 3.17 12.50 1.67
C LYS A 77 1.75 11.97 1.57
N VAL A 78 1.19 11.46 2.67
CA VAL A 78 -0.18 10.97 2.74
C VAL A 78 -1.06 12.07 3.34
N PRO A 79 -2.20 12.42 2.71
CA PRO A 79 -3.12 13.39 3.27
C PRO A 79 -3.54 12.98 4.68
N ALA A 80 -3.71 13.97 5.57
CA ALA A 80 -4.28 13.72 6.88
C ALA A 80 -5.65 13.04 6.73
N PRO A 81 -6.02 12.15 7.65
CA PRO A 81 -7.34 11.52 7.62
C PRO A 81 -8.40 12.62 7.62
N ALA A 82 -9.26 12.62 6.61
CA ALA A 82 -10.43 13.48 6.63
C ALA A 82 -11.27 13.05 7.84
N ALA A 83 -11.64 14.01 8.70
CA ALA A 83 -12.55 13.75 9.80
C ALA A 83 -13.87 13.22 9.22
N LYS A 84 -14.11 11.92 9.39
CA LYS A 84 -15.38 11.27 9.07
C LYS A 84 -16.26 11.17 10.32
#